data_AF-A0A8S9ZLY8-F1
#
_entry.id   AF-A0A8S9ZLY8-F1
#
_cell.length_a   1.000
_cell.length_b   1.000
_cell.length_c   1.000
_cell.angle_alpha   90.00
_cell.angle_beta   90.00
_cell.angle_gamma   90.00
#
_symmetry.space_group_name_H-M   'P 1'
#
loop_
_entity.id
_entity.type
_entity.pdbx_description
1 polymer ?
#
loop_
_entity_poly.entity_id
_entity_poly.type
_entity_poly.pdbx_seq_one_letter_code
_entity_poly.pdbx_strand_id
1 'polypeptide(L)'
;VQAVVENYATANDLILMLINYLEIDDFSEGEEALAIWFVSPLLGLFIYINFKHLFPKFNLSHLKFHSKFTQKWPAFLTRFTKAEEHEIFLDEPLLVLKRNVMLTFDRELQLISKYEKLAQVLYFDARDKYLSGKFSVAIESSLELVGLQLAIEFGPYNGNDNKIVDLI
;
A
#
# COMPACT_ATOMS: atom_id res chain seq x y z
N VAL A 1 4.86 3.29 9.94
CA VAL A 1 6.34 3.32 10.01
C VAL A 1 6.82 4.34 9.00
N GLN A 2 7.47 5.43 9.45
CA GLN A 2 8.06 6.43 8.57
C GLN A 2 9.54 6.08 8.45
N ALA A 3 9.94 5.45 7.34
CA ALA A 3 11.35 5.16 7.10
C ALA A 3 12.05 6.45 6.67
N VAL A 4 13.12 6.84 7.39
CA VAL A 4 14.01 7.91 6.94
C VAL A 4 14.86 7.30 5.82
N VAL A 5 14.43 7.53 4.59
CA VAL A 5 15.14 7.09 3.40
C VAL A 5 16.23 8.10 3.08
N GLU A 6 17.49 7.72 3.25
CA GLU A 6 18.60 8.53 2.77
C GLU A 6 18.45 8.77 1.25
N ASN A 7 18.82 9.97 0.77
CA ASN A 7 18.61 10.47 -0.60
C ASN A 7 19.18 9.62 -1.77
N TYR A 8 19.69 8.42 -1.49
CA TYR A 8 20.38 7.52 -2.41
C TYR A 8 19.80 6.10 -2.49
N ALA A 9 18.81 5.74 -1.67
CA ALA A 9 18.23 4.40 -1.70
C ALA A 9 17.39 4.16 -2.96
N THR A 10 17.55 2.99 -3.57
CA THR A 10 16.79 2.54 -4.74
C THR A 10 15.45 1.94 -4.32
N ALA A 11 14.55 1.75 -5.29
CA ALA A 11 13.31 0.99 -5.09
C ALA A 11 13.58 -0.42 -4.50
N ASN A 12 14.63 -1.08 -4.98
CA ASN A 12 15.01 -2.40 -4.48
C ASN A 12 15.54 -2.33 -3.06
N ASP A 13 16.30 -1.31 -2.70
CA ASP A 13 16.80 -1.14 -1.33
C ASP A 13 15.65 -0.94 -0.34
N LEU A 14 14.62 -0.18 -0.74
CA LEU A 14 13.42 0.02 0.08
C LEU A 14 12.62 -1.26 0.28
N ILE A 15 12.45 -2.05 -0.79
CA ILE A 15 11.80 -3.35 -0.71
C ILE A 15 12.61 -4.30 0.16
N LEU A 16 13.92 -4.38 -0.03
CA LEU A 16 14.83 -5.20 0.79
C LEU A 16 14.72 -4.82 2.27
N MET A 17 14.79 -3.53 2.60
CA MET A 17 14.64 -3.06 3.98
C MET A 17 13.30 -3.46 4.59
N LEU A 18 12.22 -3.37 3.82
CA LEU A 18 10.88 -3.69 4.32
C LEU A 18 10.64 -5.20 4.41
N ILE A 19 11.10 -6.00 3.44
CA ILE A 19 11.07 -7.47 3.51
C ILE A 19 11.82 -7.96 4.76
N ASN A 20 12.99 -7.39 5.04
CA ASN A 20 13.75 -7.69 6.25
C ASN A 20 12.98 -7.29 7.52
N TYR A 21 12.36 -6.12 7.55
CA TYR A 21 11.54 -5.67 8.68
C TYR A 21 10.31 -6.57 8.92
N LEU A 22 9.72 -7.06 7.83
CA LEU A 22 8.57 -7.97 7.83
C LEU A 22 8.94 -9.42 8.13
N GLU A 23 10.23 -9.71 8.33
CA GLU A 23 10.74 -11.07 8.65
C GLU A 23 10.29 -12.10 7.59
N ILE A 24 10.32 -11.68 6.32
CA ILE A 24 10.07 -12.58 5.19
C ILE A 24 11.40 -13.23 4.80
N ASP A 25 11.51 -14.53 5.04
CA ASP A 25 12.76 -15.29 4.84
C ASP A 25 13.15 -15.44 3.36
N ASP A 26 12.16 -15.46 2.46
CA ASP A 26 12.37 -15.57 1.01
C ASP A 26 12.08 -14.22 0.33
N PHE A 27 13.15 -13.57 -0.14
CA PHE A 27 13.05 -12.29 -0.84
C PHE A 27 12.10 -12.32 -2.04
N SER A 28 12.05 -13.44 -2.78
CA SER A 28 11.17 -13.57 -3.95
C SER A 28 9.70 -13.57 -3.56
N GLU A 29 9.36 -14.14 -2.39
CA GLU A 29 8.01 -14.11 -1.84
C GLU A 29 7.61 -12.69 -1.40
N GLY A 30 8.57 -11.92 -0.87
CA GLY A 30 8.36 -10.52 -0.54
C GLY A 30 8.13 -9.63 -1.77
N GLU A 31 8.91 -9.81 -2.84
CA GLU A 31 8.72 -9.10 -4.13
C GLU A 31 7.41 -9.51 -4.84
N GLU A 32 7.02 -10.77 -4.70
CA GLU A 32 5.74 -11.27 -5.20
C GLU A 32 4.57 -10.62 -4.46
N ALA A 33 4.68 -10.49 -3.13
CA ALA A 33 3.60 -9.98 -2.29
C ALA A 33 3.44 -8.46 -2.32
N LEU A 34 4.55 -7.72 -2.42
CA LEU A 34 4.60 -6.28 -2.17
C LEU A 34 5.16 -5.51 -3.36
N ALA A 35 4.68 -4.29 -3.53
CA ALA A 35 5.15 -3.37 -4.56
C ALA A 35 5.24 -1.95 -4.01
N ILE A 36 6.07 -1.14 -4.67
CA ILE A 36 6.13 0.30 -4.41
C ILE A 36 5.06 1.02 -5.24
N TRP A 37 4.36 1.93 -4.59
CA TRP A 37 3.34 2.78 -5.18
C TRP A 37 3.65 4.24 -4.94
N PHE A 38 3.25 5.07 -5.89
CA PHE A 38 3.05 6.50 -5.70
C PHE A 38 1.57 6.76 -5.50
N VAL A 39 1.21 7.35 -4.36
CA VAL A 39 -0.19 7.59 -4.02
C VAL A 39 -0.35 9.02 -3.56
N SER A 40 -1.31 9.71 -4.17
CA SER A 40 -1.83 10.99 -3.70
C SER A 40 -3.36 10.89 -3.55
N PRO A 41 -4.02 11.91 -2.99
CA PRO A 41 -5.47 12.03 -3.03
C PRO A 41 -6.08 11.86 -4.43
N LEU A 42 -5.41 12.39 -5.47
CA LEU A 42 -5.93 12.42 -6.84
C LEU A 42 -5.61 11.16 -7.65
N LEU A 43 -4.48 10.50 -7.39
CA LEU A 43 -4.03 9.37 -8.22
C LEU A 43 -3.15 8.38 -7.45
N GLY A 44 -3.37 7.08 -7.68
CA GLY A 44 -2.49 6.00 -7.23
C GLY A 44 -1.89 5.23 -8.40
N LEU A 45 -0.56 5.16 -8.48
CA LEU A 45 0.17 4.41 -9.50
C LEU A 45 1.08 3.37 -8.82
N PHE A 46 1.00 2.11 -9.24
CA PHE A 46 1.97 1.09 -8.83
C PHE A 46 3.13 1.06 -9.82
N ILE A 47 4.35 0.84 -9.33
CA ILE A 47 5.52 0.66 -10.19
C ILE A 47 5.77 -0.83 -10.31
N TYR A 48 5.77 -1.32 -11.55
CA TYR A 48 6.26 -2.66 -11.83
C TYR A 48 7.79 -2.63 -11.89
N ILE A 49 8.45 -3.20 -10.88
CA ILE A 49 9.92 -3.14 -10.75
C ILE A 49 10.63 -4.04 -11.76
N ASN A 50 9.91 -4.99 -12.37
CA ASN A 50 10.41 -5.81 -13.49
C ASN A 50 10.40 -5.10 -14.86
N PHE A 51 10.27 -3.76 -14.88
CA PHE A 51 10.45 -2.94 -16.10
C PHE A 51 11.92 -2.84 -16.58
N LYS A 52 12.79 -3.79 -16.23
CA LYS A 52 14.18 -3.88 -16.73
C LYS A 52 14.25 -3.90 -18.26
N HIS A 53 13.19 -4.38 -18.93
CA HIS A 53 13.15 -4.54 -20.39
C HIS A 53 12.35 -3.49 -21.17
N LEU A 54 11.30 -2.88 -20.59
CA LEU A 54 10.41 -2.00 -21.36
C LEU A 54 10.85 -0.51 -21.33
N PHE A 55 11.73 -0.16 -20.40
CA PHE A 55 12.41 1.13 -20.39
C PHE A 55 13.91 0.93 -20.15
N PRO A 56 14.70 0.51 -21.15
CA PRO A 56 16.16 0.31 -21.00
C PRO A 56 16.91 1.58 -20.59
N LYS A 57 16.29 2.76 -20.73
CA LYS A 57 16.81 4.06 -20.23
C LYS A 57 16.37 4.42 -18.80
N PHE A 58 15.43 3.69 -18.21
CA PHE A 58 15.02 3.81 -16.81
C PHE A 58 15.58 2.62 -16.03
N ASN A 59 16.89 2.61 -15.85
CA ASN A 59 17.50 1.70 -14.90
C ASN A 59 17.20 2.19 -13.48
N LEU A 60 16.16 1.61 -12.85
CA LEU A 60 15.65 1.95 -11.52
C LEU A 60 16.62 1.64 -10.37
N SER A 61 17.70 0.90 -10.66
CA SER A 61 18.75 0.53 -9.71
C SER A 61 19.69 1.67 -9.29
N HIS A 62 19.51 2.90 -9.80
CA HIS A 62 20.36 4.06 -9.44
C HIS A 62 19.58 5.39 -9.27
N LEU A 63 18.25 5.35 -9.19
CA LEU A 63 17.44 6.55 -9.33
C LEU A 63 17.26 7.29 -8.00
N LYS A 64 17.62 8.58 -8.00
CA LYS A 64 17.07 9.65 -7.12
C LYS A 64 15.56 9.79 -7.39
N PHE A 65 14.81 8.74 -7.03
CA PHE A 65 13.53 8.40 -7.63
C PHE A 65 12.41 9.35 -7.21
N HIS A 66 12.44 9.80 -5.95
CA HIS A 66 11.46 10.73 -5.41
C HIS A 66 11.45 12.05 -6.19
N SER A 67 12.59 12.76 -6.28
CA SER A 67 12.58 14.13 -6.85
C SER A 67 12.30 14.20 -8.35
N LYS A 68 12.68 13.17 -9.14
CA LYS A 68 12.39 13.14 -10.58
C LYS A 68 10.95 12.73 -10.87
N PHE A 69 10.36 11.90 -10.04
CA PHE A 69 8.97 11.47 -10.22
C PHE A 69 7.99 12.55 -9.76
N THR A 70 8.25 13.20 -8.61
CA THR A 70 7.43 14.33 -8.14
C THR A 70 7.41 15.48 -9.15
N GLN A 71 8.53 15.76 -9.84
CA GLN A 71 8.57 16.75 -10.93
C GLN A 71 7.64 16.41 -12.11
N LYS A 72 7.39 15.13 -12.38
CA LYS A 72 6.52 14.69 -13.47
C LYS A 72 5.08 14.46 -13.02
N TRP A 73 4.82 14.49 -11.72
CA TRP A 73 3.51 14.21 -11.14
C TRP A 73 2.40 15.09 -11.71
N PRO A 74 2.56 16.43 -11.87
CA PRO A 74 1.53 17.25 -12.48
C PRO A 74 1.14 16.79 -13.88
N ALA A 75 2.12 16.38 -14.70
CA ALA A 75 1.86 15.87 -16.05
C ALA A 75 1.10 14.52 -16.04
N PHE A 76 1.30 13.69 -15.02
CA PHE A 76 0.50 12.48 -14.83
C PHE A 76 -0.93 12.82 -14.44
N LEU A 77 -1.12 13.74 -13.48
CA LEU A 77 -2.45 14.18 -13.07
C LEU A 77 -3.24 14.79 -14.23
N THR A 78 -2.65 15.75 -14.97
CA THR A 78 -3.30 16.35 -16.15
C THR A 78 -3.73 15.31 -17.19
N ARG A 79 -2.99 14.20 -17.31
CA ARG A 79 -3.30 13.16 -18.30
C ARG A 79 -4.34 12.15 -17.82
N PHE A 80 -4.32 11.80 -16.53
CA PHE A 80 -5.06 10.66 -16.00
C PHE A 80 -6.20 11.03 -15.05
N THR A 81 -6.35 12.31 -14.72
CA THR A 81 -7.45 12.81 -13.88
C THR A 81 -8.20 13.94 -14.59
N LYS A 82 -9.32 14.36 -13.99
CA LYS A 82 -10.06 15.57 -14.39
C LYS A 82 -9.93 16.67 -13.33
N ALA A 83 -8.85 16.63 -12.55
CA ALA A 83 -8.62 17.58 -11.48
C ALA A 83 -8.33 18.98 -12.05
N GLU A 84 -8.75 20.01 -11.33
CA GLU A 84 -8.52 21.39 -11.70
C GLU A 84 -7.04 21.76 -11.51
N GLU A 85 -6.55 22.80 -12.21
CA GLU A 85 -5.14 23.20 -12.17
C GLU A 85 -4.63 23.46 -10.74
N HIS A 86 -5.48 24.06 -9.89
CA HIS A 86 -5.13 24.34 -8.51
C HIS A 86 -5.03 23.07 -7.65
N GLU A 87 -5.86 22.05 -7.91
CA GLU A 87 -5.77 20.74 -7.25
C GLU A 87 -4.49 20.02 -7.68
N ILE A 88 -4.18 20.04 -8.98
CA ILE A 88 -2.97 19.45 -9.55
C ILE A 88 -1.71 20.10 -8.96
N PHE A 89 -1.71 21.42 -8.78
CA PHE A 89 -0.57 22.16 -8.23
C PHE A 89 -0.29 21.83 -6.76
N LEU A 90 -1.33 21.52 -5.98
CA LEU A 90 -1.22 21.22 -4.55
C LEU A 90 -0.95 19.73 -4.26
N ASP A 91 -1.14 18.87 -5.25
CA ASP A 91 -1.05 17.42 -5.07
C ASP A 91 0.40 16.91 -5.23
N GLU A 92 0.87 16.19 -4.20
CA GLU A 92 2.19 15.56 -4.19
C GLU A 92 2.03 14.05 -3.88
N PRO A 93 2.72 13.15 -4.62
CA PRO A 93 2.61 11.73 -4.39
C PRO A 93 3.50 11.28 -3.23
N LEU A 94 2.96 10.42 -2.38
CA LEU A 94 3.73 9.69 -1.37
C LEU A 94 4.23 8.37 -1.93
N LEU A 95 5.46 8.02 -1.59
CA LEU A 95 6.00 6.69 -1.83
C LEU A 95 5.53 5.73 -0.73
N VAL A 96 4.79 4.70 -1.09
CA VAL A 96 4.22 3.73 -0.15
C VAL A 96 4.45 2.30 -0.61
N LEU A 97 4.65 1.38 0.34
CA LEU A 97 4.64 -0.05 0.06
C LEU A 97 3.22 -0.58 0.25
N LYS A 98 2.71 -1.31 -0.73
CA LYS A 98 1.36 -1.90 -0.71
C LYS A 98 1.37 -3.28 -1.36
N ARG A 99 0.23 -3.96 -1.29
CA ARG A 99 -0.01 -5.21 -2.02
C ARG A 99 0.40 -5.07 -3.49
N ASN A 100 1.13 -6.05 -4.00
CA ASN A 100 1.42 -6.15 -5.42
C ASN A 100 0.12 -6.46 -6.17
N VAL A 101 -0.22 -5.69 -7.20
CA VAL A 101 -1.45 -5.91 -7.98
C VAL A 101 -1.45 -7.26 -8.71
N MET A 102 -0.27 -7.83 -8.96
CA MET A 102 -0.09 -9.11 -9.65
C MET A 102 -0.19 -10.31 -8.71
N LEU A 103 -0.22 -10.10 -7.39
CA LEU A 103 -0.38 -11.17 -6.42
C LEU A 103 -1.74 -11.85 -6.62
N THR A 104 -1.74 -13.16 -6.84
CA THR A 104 -2.96 -13.95 -6.98
C THR A 104 -3.55 -14.26 -5.60
N PHE A 105 -4.86 -14.54 -5.56
CA PHE A 105 -5.55 -14.87 -4.32
C PHE A 105 -4.98 -16.13 -3.65
N ASP A 106 -4.75 -17.21 -4.41
CA ASP A 106 -4.21 -18.46 -3.86
C ASP A 106 -2.83 -18.26 -3.25
N ARG A 107 -2.01 -17.44 -3.90
CA ARG A 107 -0.66 -17.15 -3.41
C ARG A 107 -0.69 -16.26 -2.18
N GLU A 108 -1.58 -15.26 -2.17
CA GLU A 108 -1.80 -14.43 -0.98
C GLU A 108 -2.14 -15.28 0.23
N LEU A 109 -3.08 -16.23 0.11
CA LEU A 109 -3.46 -17.15 1.19
C LEU A 109 -2.27 -17.97 1.70
N GLN A 110 -1.43 -18.49 0.80
CA GLN A 110 -0.22 -19.23 1.19
C GLN A 110 0.75 -18.33 1.96
N LEU A 111 0.98 -17.11 1.48
CA LEU A 111 1.95 -16.18 2.07
C LEU A 111 1.50 -15.64 3.42
N ILE A 112 0.23 -15.27 3.60
CA ILE A 112 -0.27 -14.78 4.90
C ILE A 112 -0.29 -15.88 5.97
N SER A 113 -0.40 -17.15 5.57
CA SER A 113 -0.29 -18.29 6.50
C SER A 113 1.13 -18.51 7.01
N LYS A 114 2.13 -18.04 6.26
CA LYS A 114 3.55 -18.16 6.57
C LYS A 114 4.10 -16.93 7.30
N TYR A 115 3.62 -15.74 6.94
CA TYR A 115 4.17 -14.47 7.40
C TYR A 115 3.11 -13.57 8.04
N GLU A 116 3.05 -13.55 9.36
CA GLU A 116 2.06 -12.78 10.12
C GLU A 116 2.15 -11.27 9.86
N LYS A 117 3.38 -10.71 9.84
CA LYS A 117 3.58 -9.27 9.58
C LYS A 117 3.13 -8.88 8.17
N LEU A 118 3.32 -9.75 7.18
CA LEU A 118 2.78 -9.54 5.84
C LEU A 118 1.25 -9.52 5.86
N ALA A 119 0.63 -10.45 6.57
CA ALA A 119 -0.83 -10.48 6.74
C ALA A 119 -1.35 -9.16 7.34
N GLN A 120 -0.65 -8.59 8.32
CA GLN A 120 -1.00 -7.28 8.89
C GLN A 120 -0.90 -6.15 7.86
N VAL A 121 0.17 -6.11 7.06
CA VAL A 121 0.32 -5.10 5.99
C VAL A 121 -0.80 -5.20 4.95
N LEU A 122 -1.11 -6.41 4.50
CA LEU A 122 -2.19 -6.64 3.53
C LEU A 122 -3.56 -6.30 4.13
N TYR A 123 -3.78 -6.62 5.41
CA TYR A 123 -4.97 -6.24 6.15
C TYR A 123 -5.15 -4.72 6.21
N PHE A 124 -4.11 -3.97 6.62
CA PHE A 124 -4.19 -2.50 6.67
C PHE A 124 -4.48 -1.90 5.29
N ASP A 125 -3.82 -2.39 4.25
CA ASP A 125 -4.04 -1.92 2.89
C ASP A 125 -5.46 -2.26 2.36
N ALA A 126 -6.07 -3.37 2.80
CA ALA A 126 -7.46 -3.71 2.50
C ALA A 126 -8.46 -2.88 3.30
N ARG A 127 -8.23 -2.72 4.61
CA ARG A 127 -9.05 -1.90 5.51
C ARG A 127 -9.13 -0.45 5.04
N ASP A 128 -8.00 0.16 4.69
CA ASP A 128 -7.97 1.55 4.26
C ASP A 128 -8.71 1.75 2.92
N LYS A 129 -8.67 0.76 2.01
CA LYS A 129 -9.48 0.78 0.78
C LYS A 129 -10.96 0.62 1.07
N TYR A 130 -11.32 -0.23 2.04
CA TYR A 130 -12.69 -0.40 2.48
C TYR A 130 -13.25 0.89 3.09
N LEU A 131 -12.55 1.48 4.07
CA LEU A 131 -12.97 2.69 4.76
C LEU A 131 -13.00 3.93 3.84
N SER A 132 -12.14 3.98 2.82
CA SER A 132 -12.18 5.05 1.81
C SER A 132 -13.26 4.86 0.75
N GLY A 133 -14.10 3.83 0.86
CA GLY A 133 -15.19 3.54 -0.08
C GLY A 133 -14.73 3.01 -1.43
N LYS A 134 -13.46 2.60 -1.57
CA LYS A 134 -12.93 2.03 -2.82
C LYS A 134 -13.38 0.59 -3.06
N PHE A 135 -13.86 -0.08 -2.01
CA PHE A 135 -14.47 -1.40 -2.09
C PHE A 135 -15.95 -1.34 -1.73
N SER A 136 -16.78 -1.85 -2.62
CA SER A 136 -18.20 -2.07 -2.36
C SER A 136 -18.39 -3.52 -1.95
N VAL A 137 -18.97 -3.75 -0.78
CA VAL A 137 -19.35 -5.07 -0.27
C VAL A 137 -20.82 -5.04 0.14
N ALA A 138 -21.44 -6.23 0.23
CA ALA A 138 -22.80 -6.34 0.75
C ALA A 138 -22.86 -5.88 2.22
N ILE A 139 -24.03 -5.40 2.66
CA ILE A 139 -24.18 -4.86 4.02
C ILE A 139 -23.93 -5.94 5.08
N GLU A 140 -24.29 -7.18 4.80
CA GLU A 140 -24.04 -8.33 5.67
C GLU A 140 -22.54 -8.54 5.87
N SER A 141 -21.77 -8.56 4.78
CA SER A 141 -20.31 -8.65 4.84
C SER A 141 -19.67 -7.42 5.50
N SER A 142 -20.25 -6.23 5.32
CA SER A 142 -19.82 -5.02 6.03
C SER A 142 -19.95 -5.18 7.55
N LEU A 143 -21.07 -5.73 8.03
CA LEU A 143 -21.30 -5.96 9.45
C LEU A 143 -20.29 -6.97 10.02
N GLU A 144 -19.98 -8.03 9.28
CA GLU A 144 -18.94 -9.00 9.66
C GLU A 144 -17.56 -8.35 9.77
N LEU A 145 -17.16 -7.53 8.76
CA LEU A 145 -15.89 -6.81 8.77
C LEU A 145 -15.78 -5.83 9.94
N VAL A 146 -16.87 -5.12 10.25
CA VAL A 146 -16.92 -4.22 11.42
C VAL A 146 -16.76 -5.02 12.72
N GLY A 147 -17.45 -6.16 12.86
CA GLY A 147 -17.29 -7.05 14.01
C GLY A 147 -15.85 -7.52 14.19
N LEU A 148 -15.18 -7.91 13.10
CA LEU A 148 -13.76 -8.29 13.13
C LEU A 148 -12.86 -7.11 13.54
N GLN A 149 -13.07 -5.92 13.00
CA GLN A 149 -12.28 -4.73 13.35
C GLN A 149 -12.48 -4.32 14.82
N LEU A 150 -13.70 -4.44 15.36
CA LEU A 150 -13.96 -4.21 16.78
C LEU A 150 -13.23 -5.23 17.66
N ALA A 151 -13.24 -6.51 17.27
CA ALA A 151 -12.51 -7.54 17.99
C ALA A 151 -10.98 -7.32 17.97
N ILE A 152 -10.44 -6.80 16.85
CA ILE A 152 -9.03 -6.42 16.74
C ILE A 152 -8.69 -5.25 17.67
N GLU A 153 -9.55 -4.22 17.73
CA GLU A 153 -9.29 -2.99 18.48
C GLU A 153 -9.53 -3.15 20.00
N PHE A 154 -10.61 -3.84 20.37
CA PHE A 154 -11.09 -3.90 21.76
C PHE A 154 -10.91 -5.28 22.41
N GLY A 155 -10.52 -6.30 21.64
CA GLY A 155 -10.48 -7.68 22.08
C GLY A 155 -11.88 -8.34 22.09
N PRO A 156 -12.01 -9.53 22.71
CA PRO A 156 -13.29 -10.24 22.76
C PRO A 156 -14.34 -9.45 23.53
N TYR A 157 -15.60 -9.52 23.07
CA TYR A 157 -16.72 -8.88 23.74
C TYR A 157 -16.88 -9.41 25.16
N ASN A 158 -16.85 -8.52 26.15
CA ASN A 158 -16.90 -8.85 27.57
C ASN A 158 -18.25 -8.49 28.22
N GLY A 159 -19.29 -8.19 27.43
CA GLY A 159 -20.60 -7.82 27.94
C GLY A 159 -20.70 -6.43 28.58
N ASN A 160 -19.63 -5.62 28.50
CA ASN A 160 -19.57 -4.32 29.14
C ASN A 160 -19.52 -3.22 28.07
N ASP A 161 -20.68 -2.66 27.76
CA ASP A 161 -20.91 -1.76 26.62
C ASP A 161 -20.24 -0.38 26.77
N ASN A 162 -19.66 -0.07 27.94
CA ASN A 162 -19.01 1.22 28.22
C ASN A 162 -17.87 1.57 27.25
N LYS A 163 -17.28 0.60 26.54
CA LYS A 163 -16.25 0.85 25.51
C LYS A 163 -16.81 1.11 24.10
N ILE A 164 -18.07 0.73 23.86
CA ILE A 164 -18.70 0.83 22.54
C ILE A 164 -19.34 2.20 22.33
N VAL A 165 -19.77 2.86 23.41
CA VAL A 165 -20.44 4.17 23.37
C VAL A 165 -19.51 5.30 22.88
N ASP A 166 -18.20 5.15 23.01
CA ASP A 166 -17.22 6.16 22.54
C ASP A 166 -17.02 6.17 21.00
N LEU A 167 -17.71 5.30 20.25
CA LEU A 167 -17.57 5.15 18.79
C LEU A 167 -18.67 5.83 17.95
N ILE A 168 -19.73 6.38 18.58
CA ILE A 168 -20.87 7.05 17.91
C ILE A 168 -20.91 8.53 18.30
#